data_AF-A0A7V5R2W0-F1
#
_entry.id   AF-A0A7V5R2W0-F1
#
_cell.length_a   1.000
_cell.length_b   1.000
_cell.length_c   1.000
_cell.angle_alpha   90.00
_cell.angle_beta   90.00
_cell.angle_gamma   90.00
#
_symmetry.space_group_name_H-M   'P 1'
#
loop_
_entity.id
_entity.type
_entity.pdbx_description
1 polymer ?
#
loop_
_entity_poly.entity_id
_entity_poly.type
_entity_poly.pdbx_seq_one_letter_code
_entity_poly.pdbx_strand_id
1 'polypeptide(L)'
;TMDALAQARNRALNLSPKITDAFAKRAEMEQFINNIKGIDDPDLGTNGNGEDLNYENNNFADKLKTAIKIMNYNADTQVITLGTGGLGGWDDHNDAENYLSRMDRLFRALRSAVAHIRQVGKIGKINIMVMGDFGRGLNLNSANGWDHGNLQNFFLLGGRNYFNTPGVVGQTTVNATGSANRLYSVPESGTYWFEPLSVAATIYSIYGITNSEVLTGNQPVIAPPGNPLIKS
;
A
#
# COMPACT_ATOMS: atom_id res chain seq x y z
N THR A 1 0.02 24.33 -21.38
CA THR A 1 -0.41 23.11 -20.67
C THR A 1 -1.83 23.29 -20.15
N MET A 2 -2.55 22.22 -19.80
CA MET A 2 -3.88 22.36 -19.17
C MET A 2 -3.84 23.21 -17.90
N ASP A 3 -2.74 23.16 -17.15
CA ASP A 3 -2.55 23.96 -15.93
C ASP A 3 -2.40 25.47 -16.23
N ALA A 4 -1.72 25.85 -17.32
CA ALA A 4 -1.65 27.25 -17.74
C ALA A 4 -3.03 27.81 -18.12
N LEU A 5 -3.86 26.99 -18.77
CA LEU A 5 -5.24 27.35 -19.13
C LEU A 5 -6.14 27.42 -17.90
N ALA A 6 -6.00 26.50 -16.95
CA ALA A 6 -6.73 26.51 -15.68
C ALA A 6 -6.36 27.74 -14.84
N GLN A 7 -5.07 28.08 -14.73
CA GLN A 7 -4.64 29.29 -14.02
C GLN A 7 -5.13 30.58 -14.69
N ALA A 8 -5.06 30.67 -16.02
CA ALA A 8 -5.57 31.83 -16.77
C ALA A 8 -7.08 32.00 -16.55
N ARG A 9 -7.84 30.90 -16.58
CA ARG A 9 -9.28 30.89 -16.28
C ARG A 9 -9.56 31.31 -14.84
N ASN A 10 -8.81 30.82 -13.86
CA ASN A 10 -9.03 31.15 -12.45
C ASN A 10 -8.77 32.63 -12.15
N ARG A 11 -7.72 33.20 -12.77
CA ARG A 11 -7.44 34.65 -12.71
C ARG A 11 -8.56 35.46 -13.37
N ALA A 12 -9.02 35.03 -14.54
CA ALA A 12 -10.13 35.68 -15.24
C ALA A 12 -11.47 35.62 -14.47
N LEU A 13 -11.66 34.60 -13.64
CA LEU A 13 -12.87 34.39 -12.82
C LEU A 13 -12.76 34.94 -11.39
N ASN A 14 -11.67 35.60 -11.01
CA ASN A 14 -11.41 36.08 -9.63
C ASN A 14 -11.63 35.00 -8.56
N LEU A 15 -11.30 33.75 -8.88
CA LEU A 15 -11.43 32.65 -7.93
C LEU A 15 -10.47 32.85 -6.74
N SER A 16 -10.87 32.35 -5.57
CA SER A 16 -10.20 32.69 -4.31
C SER A 16 -8.68 32.46 -4.35
N PRO A 17 -7.89 33.23 -3.58
CA PRO A 17 -6.44 33.08 -3.50
C PRO A 17 -5.98 31.64 -3.22
N LYS A 18 -6.78 30.86 -2.47
CA LYS A 18 -6.52 29.44 -2.17
C LYS A 18 -6.49 28.55 -3.42
N ILE A 19 -7.32 28.83 -4.42
CA ILE A 19 -7.36 28.06 -5.67
C ILE A 19 -6.10 28.35 -6.47
N THR A 20 -5.70 29.61 -6.59
CA THR A 20 -4.49 30.00 -7.30
C THR A 20 -3.22 29.46 -6.61
N ASP A 21 -3.17 29.48 -5.28
CA ASP A 21 -2.09 28.90 -4.48
C ASP A 21 -1.97 27.38 -4.68
N ALA A 22 -3.10 26.66 -4.75
CA ALA A 22 -3.10 25.22 -5.02
C ALA A 22 -2.44 24.86 -6.36
N PHE A 23 -2.62 25.66 -7.42
CA PHE A 23 -1.95 25.42 -8.71
C PHE A 23 -0.46 25.72 -8.68
N ALA A 24 -0.03 26.76 -7.95
CA ALA A 24 1.39 27.05 -7.75
C ALA A 24 2.07 25.90 -6.98
N LYS A 25 1.45 25.46 -5.88
CA LYS A 25 1.90 24.31 -5.10
C LYS A 25 1.94 23.02 -5.92
N ARG A 26 0.97 22.80 -6.80
CA ARG A 26 0.99 21.65 -7.72
C ARG A 26 2.19 21.68 -8.66
N ALA A 27 2.51 22.84 -9.24
CA ALA A 27 3.66 22.98 -10.12
C ALA A 27 4.99 22.75 -9.37
N GLU A 28 5.11 23.30 -8.15
CA GLU A 28 6.26 23.05 -7.26
C GLU A 28 6.41 21.56 -6.95
N MET A 29 5.32 20.87 -6.58
CA MET A 29 5.33 19.43 -6.33
C MET A 29 5.66 18.61 -7.57
N GLU A 30 5.15 18.98 -8.74
CA GLU A 30 5.47 18.30 -10.01
C GLU A 30 6.95 18.43 -10.32
N GLN A 31 7.52 19.63 -10.18
CA GLN A 31 8.95 19.83 -10.36
C GLN A 31 9.78 19.03 -9.35
N PHE A 32 9.38 19.01 -8.08
CA PHE A 32 10.02 18.19 -7.05
C PHE A 32 9.98 16.70 -7.43
N ILE A 33 8.82 16.16 -7.82
CA ILE A 33 8.68 14.76 -8.23
C ILE A 33 9.53 14.46 -9.47
N ASN A 34 9.58 15.36 -10.45
CA ASN A 34 10.40 15.17 -11.65
C ASN A 34 11.89 15.15 -11.33
N ASN A 35 12.35 16.06 -10.46
CA ASN A 35 13.74 16.08 -9.98
C ASN A 35 14.08 14.78 -9.24
N ILE A 36 13.19 14.32 -8.34
CA ILE A 36 13.35 13.08 -7.60
C ILE A 36 13.39 11.86 -8.52
N LYS A 37 12.53 11.81 -9.54
CA LYS A 37 12.52 10.73 -10.54
C LYS A 37 13.83 10.65 -11.32
N GLY A 38 14.46 11.80 -11.60
CA GLY A 38 15.72 11.90 -12.33
C GLY A 38 16.96 11.51 -11.54
N ILE A 39 16.86 11.27 -10.23
CA ILE A 39 17.96 10.68 -9.45
C ILE A 39 18.16 9.25 -9.91
N ASP A 40 19.40 8.80 -10.11
CA ASP A 40 19.67 7.42 -10.54
C ASP A 40 19.13 6.40 -9.53
N ASP A 41 18.65 5.27 -10.07
CA ASP A 41 18.30 4.12 -9.24
C ASP A 41 19.56 3.40 -8.78
N PRO A 42 19.61 2.93 -7.53
CA PRO A 42 20.67 2.03 -7.14
C PRO A 42 20.58 0.72 -7.93
N ASP A 43 21.73 0.16 -8.30
CA ASP A 43 21.79 -1.24 -8.72
C ASP A 43 21.43 -2.13 -7.53
N LEU A 44 20.37 -2.91 -7.69
CA LEU A 44 19.85 -3.79 -6.65
C LEU A 44 20.53 -5.17 -6.67
N GLY A 45 21.29 -5.47 -7.73
CA GLY A 45 22.02 -6.72 -7.92
C GLY A 45 21.11 -7.95 -7.96
N THR A 46 21.64 -9.08 -7.50
CA THR A 46 20.91 -10.34 -7.38
C THR A 46 20.80 -10.77 -5.92
N ASN A 47 19.80 -11.60 -5.60
CA ASN A 47 19.72 -12.22 -4.28
C ASN A 47 20.60 -13.48 -4.19
N GLY A 48 20.63 -14.12 -3.02
CA GLY A 48 21.43 -15.33 -2.76
C GLY A 48 21.06 -16.54 -3.63
N ASN A 49 19.93 -16.50 -4.34
CA ASN A 49 19.50 -17.52 -5.29
C ASN A 49 19.80 -17.14 -6.75
N GLY A 50 20.49 -16.01 -6.98
CA GLY A 50 20.79 -15.50 -8.32
C GLY A 50 19.62 -14.80 -9.02
N GLU A 51 18.50 -14.55 -8.33
CA GLU A 51 17.38 -13.80 -8.93
C GLU A 51 17.71 -12.31 -9.01
N ASP A 52 17.43 -11.70 -10.16
CA ASP A 52 17.53 -10.26 -10.35
C ASP A 52 16.58 -9.51 -9.40
N LEU A 53 17.13 -8.55 -8.67
CA LEU A 53 16.39 -7.68 -7.76
C LEU A 53 15.99 -6.36 -8.40
N ASN A 54 16.46 -6.07 -9.62
CA ASN A 54 16.10 -4.85 -10.32
C ASN A 54 14.61 -4.79 -10.65
N TYR A 55 14.10 -3.57 -10.75
CA TYR A 55 12.69 -3.34 -11.01
C TYR A 55 12.30 -3.77 -12.43
N GLU A 56 11.18 -4.48 -12.54
CA GLU A 56 10.54 -4.70 -13.84
C GLU A 56 10.12 -3.38 -14.49
N ASN A 57 10.13 -3.32 -15.83
CA ASN A 57 9.69 -2.16 -16.58
C ASN A 57 8.15 -2.06 -16.61
N ASN A 58 7.55 -1.53 -15.54
CA ASN A 58 6.11 -1.26 -15.47
C ASN A 58 5.76 -0.09 -14.53
N ASN A 59 4.55 0.45 -14.72
CA ASN A 59 4.08 1.62 -13.97
C ASN A 59 4.02 1.43 -12.45
N PHE A 60 3.82 0.21 -11.94
CA PHE A 60 3.79 -0.03 -10.50
C PHE A 60 5.19 0.03 -9.89
N ALA A 61 6.17 -0.56 -10.57
CA ALA A 61 7.58 -0.48 -10.20
C ALA A 61 8.08 0.97 -10.17
N ASP A 62 7.74 1.77 -11.18
CA ASP A 62 8.11 3.19 -11.24
C ASP A 62 7.49 4.02 -10.10
N LYS A 63 6.26 3.71 -9.71
CA LYS A 63 5.60 4.34 -8.56
C LYS A 63 6.31 3.99 -7.25
N LEU A 64 6.63 2.71 -7.03
CA LEU A 64 7.35 2.27 -5.83
C LEU A 64 8.72 2.92 -5.73
N LYS A 65 9.48 2.91 -6.82
CA LYS A 65 10.77 3.58 -6.95
C LYS A 65 10.67 5.06 -6.60
N THR A 66 9.72 5.77 -7.21
CA THR A 66 9.49 7.20 -6.95
C THR A 66 9.14 7.44 -5.49
N ALA A 67 8.24 6.64 -4.90
CA ALA A 67 7.83 6.78 -3.51
C ALA A 67 8.99 6.59 -2.52
N ILE A 68 9.85 5.59 -2.75
CA ILE A 68 11.06 5.36 -1.92
C ILE A 68 12.00 6.55 -2.02
N LYS A 69 12.22 7.10 -3.22
CA LYS A 69 13.07 8.29 -3.38
C LYS A 69 12.47 9.51 -2.69
N ILE A 70 11.15 9.73 -2.80
CA ILE A 70 10.47 10.82 -2.07
C ILE A 70 10.71 10.65 -0.56
N MET A 71 10.46 9.47 0.01
CA MET A 71 10.70 9.20 1.44
C MET A 71 12.19 9.28 1.83
N ASN A 72 13.11 9.06 0.90
CA ASN A 72 14.54 9.16 1.16
C ASN A 72 15.03 10.62 1.19
N TYR A 73 14.52 11.46 0.29
CA TYR A 73 15.00 12.83 0.07
C TYR A 73 14.09 13.93 0.62
N ASN A 74 12.87 13.60 1.07
CA ASN A 74 11.97 14.51 1.75
C ASN A 74 11.62 13.97 3.15
N ALA A 75 12.28 14.51 4.17
CA ALA A 75 12.09 14.11 5.56
C ALA A 75 10.68 14.42 6.10
N ASP A 76 9.94 15.33 5.47
CA ASP A 76 8.59 15.71 5.88
C ASP A 76 7.52 14.73 5.36
N THR A 77 7.89 13.84 4.42
CA THR A 77 6.96 12.83 3.92
C THR A 77 6.82 11.69 4.92
N GLN A 78 5.65 11.59 5.55
CA GLN A 78 5.33 10.50 6.48
C GLN A 78 4.66 9.30 5.81
N VAL A 79 3.71 9.55 4.89
CA VAL A 79 2.90 8.50 4.25
C VAL A 79 2.73 8.81 2.76
N ILE A 80 2.82 7.76 1.94
CA ILE A 80 2.48 7.80 0.51
C ILE A 80 1.54 6.62 0.25
N THR A 81 0.36 6.91 -0.30
CA THR A 81 -0.59 5.88 -0.75
C THR A 81 -0.41 5.64 -2.24
N LEU A 82 -0.28 4.37 -2.63
CA LEU A 82 -0.11 3.97 -4.03
C LEU A 82 -1.15 2.90 -4.40
N GLY A 83 -1.79 3.07 -5.55
CA GLY A 83 -2.51 1.97 -6.20
C GLY A 83 -1.58 1.11 -7.06
N THR A 84 -1.94 -0.15 -7.27
CA THR A 84 -1.17 -1.15 -8.04
C THR A 84 -1.29 -1.02 -9.56
N GLY A 85 -1.74 0.14 -10.06
CA GLY A 85 -1.92 0.37 -11.50
C GLY A 85 -0.64 0.10 -12.27
N GLY A 86 -0.71 -0.81 -13.25
CA GLY A 86 0.44 -1.45 -13.92
C GLY A 86 0.47 -2.98 -13.75
N LEU A 87 -0.16 -3.50 -12.69
CA LEU A 87 -0.31 -4.94 -12.45
C LEU A 87 -1.67 -5.50 -12.89
N GLY A 88 -2.68 -4.65 -13.04
CA GLY A 88 -4.09 -5.02 -13.28
C GLY A 88 -4.99 -4.63 -12.10
N GLY A 89 -6.27 -4.97 -12.21
CA GLY A 89 -7.24 -4.86 -11.11
C GLY A 89 -7.23 -6.09 -10.20
N TRP A 90 -7.88 -5.97 -9.05
CA TRP A 90 -8.04 -7.06 -8.06
C TRP A 90 -9.52 -7.40 -7.78
N ASP A 91 -10.45 -6.68 -8.40
CA ASP A 91 -11.90 -6.90 -8.28
C ASP A 91 -12.39 -7.89 -9.35
N ASP A 92 -11.78 -9.07 -9.38
CA ASP A 92 -11.97 -10.05 -10.44
C ASP A 92 -13.31 -10.80 -10.27
N HIS A 93 -14.38 -10.22 -10.81
CA HIS A 93 -15.71 -10.85 -10.78
C HIS A 93 -15.83 -12.07 -11.69
N ASN A 94 -15.08 -12.13 -12.81
CA ASN A 94 -15.18 -13.19 -13.81
C ASN A 94 -13.82 -13.73 -14.30
N ASP A 95 -12.68 -13.19 -13.85
CA ASP A 95 -11.35 -13.45 -14.43
C ASP A 95 -10.25 -13.65 -13.35
N ALA A 96 -10.59 -14.42 -12.30
CA ALA A 96 -9.66 -14.67 -11.18
C ALA A 96 -8.47 -15.58 -11.56
N GLU A 97 -8.46 -16.17 -12.75
CA GLU A 97 -7.45 -17.12 -13.23
C GLU A 97 -6.02 -16.56 -13.20
N ASN A 98 -5.88 -15.25 -13.46
CA ASN A 98 -4.59 -14.56 -13.49
C ASN A 98 -4.13 -14.05 -12.11
N TYR A 99 -4.88 -14.33 -11.04
CA TYR A 99 -4.60 -13.82 -9.70
C TYR A 99 -3.19 -14.20 -9.22
N LEU A 100 -2.78 -15.46 -9.39
CA LEU A 100 -1.45 -15.92 -8.94
C LEU A 100 -0.32 -15.20 -9.69
N SER A 101 -0.48 -14.99 -11.00
CA SER A 101 0.48 -14.23 -11.81
C SER A 101 0.57 -12.77 -11.37
N ARG A 102 -0.58 -12.13 -11.08
CA ARG A 102 -0.62 -10.76 -10.53
C ARG A 102 0.04 -10.67 -9.15
N MET A 103 -0.20 -11.65 -8.27
CA MET A 103 0.44 -11.73 -6.95
C MET A 103 1.96 -11.94 -7.07
N ASP A 104 2.43 -12.79 -7.98
CA ASP A 104 3.87 -12.96 -8.23
C ASP A 104 4.52 -11.63 -8.66
N ARG A 105 3.93 -10.93 -9.63
CA ARG A 105 4.42 -9.62 -10.07
C ARG A 105 4.40 -8.56 -8.95
N LEU A 106 3.37 -8.57 -8.10
CA LEU A 106 3.33 -7.73 -6.91
C LEU A 106 4.51 -8.03 -5.98
N PHE A 107 4.76 -9.30 -5.63
CA PHE A 107 5.83 -9.68 -4.73
C PHE A 107 7.23 -9.46 -5.32
N ARG A 108 7.42 -9.61 -6.63
CA ARG A 108 8.68 -9.23 -7.31
C ARG A 108 8.96 -7.74 -7.15
N ALA A 109 7.97 -6.89 -7.42
CA ALA A 109 8.12 -5.44 -7.27
C ALA A 109 8.37 -5.05 -5.80
N LEU A 110 7.70 -5.69 -4.83
CA LEU A 110 7.96 -5.48 -3.40
C LEU A 110 9.36 -5.94 -2.98
N ARG A 111 9.86 -7.04 -3.55
CA ARG A 111 11.23 -7.53 -3.32
C ARG A 111 12.27 -6.50 -3.78
N SER A 112 12.12 -5.96 -4.99
CA SER A 112 12.94 -4.85 -5.49
C SER A 112 12.83 -3.61 -4.60
N ALA A 113 11.62 -3.27 -4.15
CA ALA A 113 11.39 -2.13 -3.27
C ALA A 113 12.10 -2.26 -1.91
N VAL A 114 12.04 -3.43 -1.29
CA VAL A 114 12.77 -3.71 -0.05
C VAL A 114 14.28 -3.69 -0.26
N ALA A 115 14.78 -4.20 -1.40
CA ALA A 115 16.20 -4.12 -1.74
C ALA A 115 16.66 -2.66 -1.91
N HIS A 116 15.88 -1.84 -2.63
CA HIS A 116 16.13 -0.41 -2.77
C HIS A 116 16.17 0.30 -1.41
N ILE A 117 15.17 0.07 -0.56
CA ILE A 117 15.13 0.64 0.81
C ILE A 117 16.39 0.26 1.62
N ARG A 118 16.90 -0.97 1.48
CA ARG A 118 18.16 -1.39 2.12
C ARG A 118 19.34 -0.64 1.55
N GLN A 119 19.43 -0.51 0.24
CA GLN A 119 20.55 0.12 -0.45
C GLN A 119 20.67 1.62 -0.13
N VAL A 120 19.55 2.30 0.12
CA VAL A 120 19.56 3.70 0.62
C VAL A 120 19.70 3.80 2.15
N GLY A 121 19.93 2.69 2.86
CA GLY A 121 20.16 2.67 4.31
C GLY A 121 18.92 2.97 5.15
N LYS A 122 17.71 2.73 4.62
CA LYS A 122 16.43 3.10 5.27
C LYS A 122 15.59 1.92 5.72
N ILE A 123 16.09 0.68 5.72
CA ILE A 123 15.30 -0.52 6.11
C ILE A 123 14.74 -0.47 7.54
N GLY A 124 15.36 0.31 8.43
CA GLY A 124 14.83 0.58 9.76
C GLY A 124 13.68 1.61 9.79
N LYS A 125 13.66 2.52 8.81
CA LYS A 125 12.83 3.75 8.82
C LYS A 125 11.65 3.71 7.86
N ILE A 126 11.85 3.17 6.66
CA ILE A 126 10.81 3.03 5.64
C ILE A 126 10.24 1.62 5.72
N ASN A 127 8.92 1.53 5.65
CA ASN A 127 8.18 0.29 5.45
C ASN A 127 7.20 0.41 4.29
N ILE A 128 6.74 -0.75 3.84
CA ILE A 128 5.71 -0.92 2.83
C ILE A 128 4.59 -1.72 3.47
N MET A 129 3.38 -1.19 3.35
CA MET A 129 2.16 -1.84 3.80
C MET A 129 1.28 -2.15 2.61
N VAL A 130 0.81 -3.39 2.53
CA VAL A 130 -0.05 -3.85 1.45
C VAL A 130 -1.33 -4.39 2.05
N MET A 131 -2.45 -3.81 1.65
CA MET A 131 -3.81 -4.16 2.06
C MET A 131 -4.75 -4.03 0.86
N GLY A 132 -5.92 -4.65 0.95
CA GLY A 132 -7.01 -4.47 0.00
C GLY A 132 -8.20 -3.76 0.65
N ASP A 133 -9.28 -3.57 -0.12
CA ASP A 133 -10.54 -3.03 0.41
C ASP A 133 -11.51 -4.14 0.81
N PHE A 134 -11.42 -5.32 0.17
CA PHE A 134 -12.24 -6.51 0.42
C PHE A 134 -11.51 -7.79 0.03
N GLY A 135 -12.05 -8.94 0.43
CA GLY A 135 -11.62 -10.27 -0.01
C GLY A 135 -12.42 -10.80 -1.21
N ARG A 136 -12.14 -12.03 -1.62
CA ARG A 136 -12.86 -12.75 -2.68
C ARG A 136 -13.27 -14.15 -2.18
N GLY A 137 -14.40 -14.65 -2.65
CA GLY A 137 -14.79 -16.05 -2.46
C GLY A 137 -13.77 -17.01 -3.09
N LEU A 138 -13.71 -18.24 -2.57
CA LEU A 138 -12.78 -19.27 -3.01
C LEU A 138 -13.33 -20.13 -4.17
N ASN A 139 -14.60 -19.95 -4.53
CA ASN A 139 -15.31 -20.71 -5.54
C ASN A 139 -16.32 -19.82 -6.29
N LEU A 140 -16.79 -20.31 -7.43
CA LEU A 140 -17.81 -19.63 -8.25
C LEU A 140 -19.16 -19.62 -7.56
N ASN A 141 -19.88 -18.50 -7.64
CA ASN A 141 -21.28 -18.40 -7.25
C ASN A 141 -22.20 -19.05 -8.32
N SER A 142 -23.52 -19.04 -8.10
CA SER A 142 -24.49 -19.63 -9.04
C SER A 142 -24.62 -18.92 -10.39
N ALA A 143 -24.00 -17.74 -10.55
CA ALA A 143 -23.93 -16.99 -11.79
C ALA A 143 -22.57 -17.15 -12.50
N ASN A 144 -21.74 -18.12 -12.09
CA ASN A 144 -20.39 -18.36 -12.60
C ASN A 144 -19.41 -17.18 -12.42
N GLY A 145 -19.63 -16.34 -11.40
CA GLY A 145 -18.69 -15.28 -11.00
C GLY A 145 -18.14 -15.49 -9.58
N TRP A 146 -17.22 -14.63 -9.13
CA TRP A 146 -16.69 -14.65 -7.77
C TRP A 146 -17.24 -13.49 -6.93
N ASP A 147 -17.91 -13.81 -5.81
CA ASP A 147 -18.44 -12.82 -4.88
C ASP A 147 -17.38 -12.22 -3.95
N HIS A 148 -17.66 -11.03 -3.41
CA HIS A 148 -16.83 -10.41 -2.37
C HIS A 148 -16.77 -11.28 -1.10
N GLY A 149 -15.59 -11.28 -0.48
CA GLY A 149 -15.30 -11.92 0.80
C GLY A 149 -14.91 -10.90 1.87
N ASN A 150 -14.99 -11.30 3.13
CA ASN A 150 -14.83 -10.40 4.28
C ASN A 150 -13.46 -10.48 4.95
N LEU A 151 -12.51 -11.24 4.39
CA LEU A 151 -11.17 -11.38 4.93
C LEU A 151 -10.10 -10.95 3.93
N GLN A 152 -9.03 -10.36 4.45
CA GLN A 152 -7.88 -9.93 3.69
C GLN A 152 -6.58 -10.36 4.36
N ASN A 153 -5.50 -10.38 3.58
CA ASN A 153 -4.15 -10.49 4.10
C ASN A 153 -3.53 -9.09 4.17
N PHE A 154 -2.79 -8.82 5.24
CA PHE A 154 -2.00 -7.62 5.40
C PHE A 154 -0.51 -7.99 5.32
N PHE A 155 0.24 -7.31 4.46
CA PHE A 155 1.68 -7.50 4.36
C PHE A 155 2.41 -6.25 4.86
N LEU A 156 3.39 -6.47 5.72
CA LEU A 156 4.26 -5.44 6.27
C LEU A 156 5.72 -5.78 5.97
N LEU A 157 6.41 -4.89 5.25
CA LEU A 157 7.81 -5.07 4.88
C LEU A 157 8.64 -3.86 5.34
N GLY A 158 9.80 -4.07 5.97
CA GLY A 158 10.68 -2.98 6.42
C GLY A 158 10.29 -2.39 7.78
N GLY A 159 10.68 -1.14 8.05
CA GLY A 159 10.36 -0.42 9.28
C GLY A 159 10.89 -1.07 10.55
N ARG A 160 12.06 -1.74 10.51
CA ARG A 160 12.61 -2.53 11.62
C ARG A 160 12.81 -1.75 12.92
N ASN A 161 12.82 -0.41 12.89
CA ASN A 161 12.91 0.39 14.12
C ASN A 161 11.55 0.46 14.86
N TYR A 162 10.44 0.27 14.15
CA TYR A 162 9.08 0.39 14.68
C TYR A 162 8.39 -0.95 14.85
N PHE A 163 8.72 -1.93 14.01
CA PHE A 163 8.01 -3.21 13.96
C PHE A 163 8.92 -4.40 14.32
N ASN A 164 8.31 -5.36 14.99
CA ASN A 164 8.82 -6.73 15.08
C ASN A 164 8.62 -7.44 13.73
N THR A 165 9.40 -8.48 13.47
CA THR A 165 9.26 -9.32 12.27
C THR A 165 8.89 -10.75 12.66
N PRO A 166 7.65 -10.98 13.16
CA PRO A 166 7.23 -12.31 13.64
C PRO A 166 7.06 -13.35 12.53
N GLY A 167 7.11 -12.95 11.25
CA GLY A 167 6.83 -13.82 10.12
C GLY A 167 5.34 -13.83 9.81
N VAL A 168 4.74 -15.02 9.71
CA VAL A 168 3.29 -15.17 9.50
C VAL A 168 2.59 -15.12 10.85
N VAL A 169 1.57 -14.26 10.97
CA VAL A 169 0.78 -14.08 12.18
C VAL A 169 -0.69 -14.24 11.83
N GLY A 170 -1.42 -14.99 12.65
CA GLY A 170 -2.80 -15.37 12.36
C GLY A 170 -2.88 -16.57 11.42
N GLN A 171 -4.02 -17.25 11.46
CA GLN A 171 -4.34 -18.35 10.55
C GLN A 171 -5.75 -18.14 10.03
N THR A 172 -6.03 -18.69 8.84
CA THR A 172 -7.36 -18.62 8.23
C THR A 172 -7.89 -20.01 7.97
N THR A 173 -9.20 -20.19 8.13
CA THR A 173 -9.91 -21.41 7.78
C THR A 173 -10.96 -21.12 6.72
N VAL A 174 -11.29 -22.12 5.90
CA VAL A 174 -12.40 -22.02 4.96
C VAL A 174 -13.72 -22.17 5.71
N ASN A 175 -14.66 -21.30 5.42
CA ASN A 175 -16.03 -21.34 5.92
C ASN A 175 -17.03 -21.36 4.75
N ALA A 176 -18.25 -21.80 5.03
CA ALA A 176 -19.35 -21.86 4.09
C ALA A 176 -20.62 -21.30 4.74
N THR A 177 -21.40 -20.49 4.00
CA THR A 177 -22.67 -19.95 4.53
C THR A 177 -23.83 -20.96 4.53
N GLY A 178 -23.61 -22.17 3.99
CA GLY A 178 -24.66 -23.18 3.79
C GLY A 178 -25.67 -22.84 2.68
N SER A 179 -25.62 -21.61 2.13
CA SER A 179 -26.39 -21.17 0.96
C SER A 179 -25.56 -21.34 -0.32
N ALA A 180 -26.22 -21.41 -1.48
CA ALA A 180 -25.66 -21.71 -2.80
C ALA A 180 -24.18 -21.32 -2.99
N ASN A 181 -23.32 -22.34 -2.98
CA ASN A 181 -21.94 -22.31 -3.45
C ASN A 181 -21.10 -21.10 -2.98
N ARG A 182 -21.08 -20.78 -1.68
CA ARG A 182 -20.25 -19.69 -1.15
C ARG A 182 -19.23 -20.19 -0.12
N LEU A 183 -17.97 -20.33 -0.56
CA LEU A 183 -16.80 -20.59 0.27
C LEU A 183 -15.95 -19.33 0.40
N TYR A 184 -15.50 -19.03 1.62
CA TYR A 184 -14.68 -17.86 1.92
C TYR A 184 -13.78 -18.12 3.13
N SER A 185 -12.69 -17.37 3.23
CA SER A 185 -11.80 -17.48 4.40
C SER A 185 -12.32 -16.65 5.57
N VAL A 186 -12.15 -17.17 6.78
CA VAL A 186 -12.36 -16.47 8.06
C VAL A 186 -11.12 -16.65 8.94
N PRO A 187 -10.84 -15.76 9.91
CA PRO A 187 -9.80 -16.00 10.90
C PRO A 187 -10.09 -17.27 11.69
N GLU A 188 -9.06 -18.08 11.92
CA GLU A 188 -9.19 -19.26 12.78
C GLU A 188 -9.37 -18.82 14.24
N SER A 189 -10.25 -19.52 14.96
CA SER A 189 -10.51 -19.26 16.37
C SER A 189 -9.23 -19.30 17.20
N GLY A 190 -9.04 -18.29 18.06
CA GLY A 190 -7.88 -18.19 18.94
C GLY A 190 -6.59 -17.72 18.27
N THR A 191 -6.62 -17.40 16.97
CA THR A 191 -5.47 -16.82 16.26
C THR A 191 -5.59 -15.30 16.14
N TYR A 192 -4.45 -14.63 15.97
CA TYR A 192 -4.41 -13.17 15.89
C TYR A 192 -5.06 -12.66 14.60
N TRP A 193 -5.96 -11.70 14.73
CA TRP A 193 -6.57 -10.94 13.62
C TRP A 193 -6.93 -9.54 14.12
N PHE A 194 -7.24 -8.63 13.20
CA PHE A 194 -7.61 -7.25 13.50
C PHE A 194 -8.59 -6.71 12.46
N GLU A 195 -9.29 -5.64 12.83
CA GLU A 195 -10.13 -4.88 11.90
C GLU A 195 -9.28 -3.95 11.02
N PRO A 196 -9.63 -3.75 9.73
CA PRO A 196 -8.81 -2.95 8.79
C PRO A 196 -8.52 -1.53 9.26
N LEU A 197 -9.51 -0.86 9.86
CA LEU A 197 -9.36 0.53 10.33
C LEU A 197 -8.43 0.62 11.55
N SER A 198 -8.35 -0.42 12.38
CA SER A 198 -7.46 -0.46 13.54
C SER A 198 -5.99 -0.48 13.14
N VAL A 199 -5.65 -1.11 12.00
CA VAL A 199 -4.28 -1.15 11.45
C VAL A 199 -3.83 0.22 11.01
N ALA A 200 -4.61 0.85 10.11
CA ALA A 200 -4.29 2.17 9.59
C ALA A 200 -4.17 3.19 10.72
N ALA A 201 -5.12 3.17 11.66
CA ALA A 201 -5.11 4.10 12.79
C ALA A 201 -3.88 3.92 13.68
N THR A 202 -3.54 2.68 14.06
CA THR A 202 -2.39 2.39 14.92
C THR A 202 -1.08 2.77 14.24
N ILE A 203 -0.96 2.48 12.95
CA ILE A 203 0.23 2.77 12.17
C ILE A 203 0.43 4.27 12.00
N TYR A 204 -0.61 5.00 11.64
CA TYR A 204 -0.55 6.45 11.52
C TYR A 204 -0.15 7.08 12.86
N SER A 205 -0.68 6.58 13.97
CA SER A 205 -0.27 7.03 15.30
C SER A 205 1.23 6.79 15.57
N ILE A 206 1.81 5.65 15.17
CA ILE A 206 3.26 5.37 15.30
C ILE A 206 4.10 6.43 14.55
N TYR A 207 3.61 6.91 13.42
CA TYR A 207 4.28 7.95 12.63
C TYR A 207 3.97 9.38 13.09
N GLY A 208 3.29 9.54 14.24
CA GLY A 208 2.92 10.84 14.78
C GLY A 208 1.76 11.51 14.02
N ILE A 209 1.00 10.74 13.24
CA ILE A 209 -0.20 11.20 12.55
C ILE A 209 -1.39 10.99 13.49
N THR A 210 -2.01 12.09 13.91
CA THR A 210 -3.25 12.05 14.69
C THR A 210 -4.40 11.69 13.76
N ASN A 211 -5.01 10.51 13.96
CA ASN A 211 -6.24 10.17 13.24
C ASN A 211 -7.38 11.06 13.72
N SER A 212 -8.23 11.51 12.79
CA SER A 212 -9.52 12.08 13.17
C SER A 212 -10.41 10.97 13.75
N GLU A 213 -10.99 11.20 14.92
CA GLU A 213 -11.96 10.28 15.57
C GLU A 213 -13.12 9.90 14.63
N VAL A 214 -13.50 10.84 13.75
CA VAL A 214 -14.51 10.64 12.70
C VAL A 214 -14.09 9.59 11.67
N LEU A 215 -12.81 9.54 11.29
CA LEU A 215 -12.30 8.63 10.26
C LEU A 215 -12.10 7.19 10.78
N THR A 216 -12.01 7.03 12.10
CA THR A 216 -11.83 5.72 12.75
C THR A 216 -13.14 5.13 13.25
N GLY A 217 -14.26 5.82 13.08
CA GLY A 217 -15.55 5.41 13.65
C GLY A 217 -15.50 5.34 15.18
N ASN A 218 -14.78 6.26 15.82
CA ASN A 218 -14.50 6.29 17.26
C ASN A 218 -13.77 5.03 17.80
N GLN A 219 -13.15 4.23 16.93
CA GLN A 219 -12.34 3.11 17.40
C GLN A 219 -11.04 3.61 18.03
N PRO A 220 -10.68 3.16 19.25
CA PRO A 220 -9.44 3.59 19.88
C PRO A 220 -8.22 3.07 19.11
N VAL A 221 -7.09 3.75 19.25
CA VAL A 221 -5.79 3.25 18.79
C VAL A 221 -5.53 1.89 19.47
N ILE A 222 -5.29 0.84 18.67
CA ILE A 222 -4.89 -0.46 19.19
C ILE A 222 -3.37 -0.46 19.36
N ALA A 223 -2.89 0.11 20.46
CA ALA A 223 -1.50 -0.02 20.89
C ALA A 223 -1.38 -0.88 22.17
N PRO A 224 -1.82 -2.15 22.18
CA PRO A 224 -1.70 -2.97 23.35
C PRO A 224 -0.21 -3.31 23.57
N PRO A 225 0.32 -3.12 24.79
CA PRO A 225 1.54 -3.79 25.22
C PRO A 225 1.45 -5.28 24.85
N GLY A 226 2.44 -5.78 24.11
CA GLY A 226 2.45 -7.17 23.66
C GLY A 226 1.86 -7.44 22.27
N ASN A 227 1.54 -6.42 21.46
CA ASN A 227 1.25 -6.65 20.04
C ASN A 227 2.47 -7.32 19.36
N PRO A 228 2.32 -8.50 18.72
CA PRO A 228 3.44 -9.19 18.10
C PRO A 228 4.09 -8.42 16.95
N LEU A 229 3.44 -7.38 16.40
CA LEU A 229 3.92 -6.59 15.27
C LEU A 229 4.68 -5.33 15.67
N ILE A 230 4.38 -4.71 16.82
CA ILE A 230 4.90 -3.37 17.17
C ILE A 230 5.95 -3.50 18.28
N LYS A 231 7.06 -2.78 18.14
CA LYS A 231 8.08 -2.70 19.19
C LYS A 231 7.61 -1.79 20.32
N SER A 232 7.82 -2.23 21.55
CA SER A 232 7.65 -1.44 22.77
C SER A 232 8.70 -0.33 22.87
#